data_AF-A0A955M6E2-F1
#
_entry.id   AF-A0A955M6E2-F1
#
_cell.length_a   1.000
_cell.length_b   1.000
_cell.length_c   1.000
_cell.angle_alpha   90.00
_cell.angle_beta   90.00
_cell.angle_gamma   90.00
#
_symmetry.space_group_name_H-M   'P 1'
#
loop_
_entity.id
_entity.type
_entity.pdbx_description
1 polymer ?
#
loop_
_entity_poly.entity_id
_entity_poly.type
_entity_poly.pdbx_seq_one_letter_code
_entity_poly.pdbx_strand_id
1 'polypeptide(L)' 'MDQNNFRELLQDKRVIEEINKHLWIESQKAGYSIGIEQATEEWLRLYAVGWMKYNMPEKYKQLTKKKTKRKSSSKK' A
#
# COMPACT_ATOMS: atom_id res chain seq x y z
N MET A 1 9.99 -3.51 -3.44
CA MET A 1 9.44 -2.32 -2.77
C MET A 1 9.99 -2.42 -1.38
N ASP A 2 10.94 -1.57 -1.07
CA ASP A 2 11.65 -1.60 0.20
C ASP A 2 10.71 -1.12 1.29
N GLN A 3 10.65 -1.84 2.41
CA GLN A 3 9.75 -1.49 3.53
C GLN A 3 9.99 -0.07 4.07
N ASN A 4 11.15 0.50 3.81
CA ASN A 4 11.50 1.88 4.14
C ASN A 4 10.59 2.94 3.47
N ASN A 5 10.17 2.74 2.22
CA ASN A 5 9.30 3.71 1.53
C ASN A 5 7.89 3.76 2.11
N PHE A 6 7.42 2.64 2.68
CA PHE A 6 6.11 2.57 3.31
C PHE A 6 6.11 3.21 4.70
N ARG A 7 7.26 3.20 5.39
CA ARG A 7 7.43 3.91 6.66
C ARG A 7 7.27 5.43 6.51
N GLU A 8 7.70 6.00 5.38
CA GLU A 8 7.45 7.41 5.09
C GLU A 8 5.94 7.69 4.94
N LEU A 9 5.18 6.78 4.32
CA LEU A 9 3.73 6.92 4.19
C LEU A 9 3.03 6.89 5.55
N LEU A 10 3.51 6.03 6.48
CA LEU A 10 2.98 5.95 7.83
C LEU A 10 3.21 7.23 8.66
N GLN A 11 4.08 8.14 8.25
CA GLN A 11 4.20 9.45 8.91
C GLN A 11 3.08 10.41 8.52
N ASP A 12 2.37 10.15 7.42
CA ASP A 12 1.29 10.98 6.94
C ASP A 12 -0.03 10.60 7.64
N LYS A 13 -0.66 11.57 8.31
CA LYS A 13 -1.90 11.33 9.06
C LYS A 13 -3.01 10.75 8.17
N ARG A 14 -3.05 11.16 6.89
CA ARG A 14 -4.05 10.69 5.91
C ARG A 14 -3.94 9.18 5.67
N VAL A 15 -2.72 8.66 5.67
CA VAL A 15 -2.44 7.23 5.50
C VAL A 15 -2.86 6.47 6.74
N ILE A 16 -2.54 6.98 7.94
CA ILE A 16 -2.96 6.37 9.20
C ILE A 16 -4.50 6.30 9.30
N GLU A 17 -5.21 7.36 8.89
CA GLU A 17 -6.68 7.36 8.87
C GLU A 17 -7.25 6.28 7.94
N GLU A 18 -6.67 6.11 6.76
CA GLU A 18 -7.09 5.06 5.82
C GLU A 18 -6.79 3.65 6.34
N ILE A 19 -5.65 3.44 6.97
CA ILE A 19 -5.31 2.16 7.63
C ILE A 19 -6.28 1.88 8.77
N ASN A 20 -6.61 2.88 9.60
CA ASN A 20 -7.57 2.70 10.70
C ASN A 20 -8.98 2.39 10.18
N LYS A 21 -9.44 3.04 9.10
CA LYS A 21 -10.71 2.69 8.46
C LYS A 21 -10.69 1.26 7.93
N HIS A 22 -9.61 0.87 7.26
CA HIS A 22 -9.46 -0.48 6.71
C HIS A 22 -9.46 -1.54 7.82
N LEU A 23 -8.66 -1.31 8.86
CA LEU A 23 -8.62 -2.13 10.08
C LEU A 23 -10.00 -2.27 10.71
N TRP A 24 -10.75 -1.16 10.82
CA TRP A 24 -12.09 -1.17 11.41
C TRP A 24 -13.05 -2.03 10.57
N ILE A 25 -13.11 -1.81 9.25
CA ILE A 25 -13.98 -2.58 8.34
C ILE A 25 -13.62 -4.07 8.36
N GLU A 26 -12.34 -4.40 8.31
CA GLU A 26 -11.87 -5.77 8.34
C GLU A 26 -12.16 -6.44 9.68
N SER A 27 -11.97 -5.74 10.80
CA SER A 27 -12.33 -6.25 12.13
C SER A 27 -13.84 -6.52 12.24
N GLN A 28 -14.66 -5.62 11.70
CA GLN A 28 -16.11 -5.82 11.62
C GLN A 28 -16.48 -7.03 10.75
N LYS A 29 -15.79 -7.21 9.62
CA LYS A 29 -16.04 -8.30 8.67
C LYS A 29 -15.55 -9.66 9.18
N ALA A 30 -14.40 -9.67 9.84
CA ALA A 30 -13.78 -10.88 10.37
C ALA A 30 -14.48 -11.36 11.65
N GLY A 31 -15.17 -10.46 12.37
CA GLY A 31 -15.76 -10.76 13.67
C GLY A 31 -14.71 -10.90 14.79
N TYR A 32 -13.45 -10.57 14.50
CA TYR A 32 -12.34 -10.54 15.45
C TYR A 32 -11.34 -9.44 15.08
N SER A 33 -10.58 -8.98 16.07
CA SER A 33 -9.52 -7.99 15.87
C SER A 33 -8.36 -8.60 15.07
N ILE A 34 -8.31 -8.32 13.78
CA ILE A 34 -7.21 -8.75 12.88
C ILE A 34 -5.83 -8.12 13.20
N GLY A 35 -5.80 -7.08 14.05
CA GLY A 35 -4.57 -6.41 14.47
C GLY A 35 -4.08 -5.36 13.48
N ILE A 36 -3.51 -4.27 14.01
CA ILE A 36 -3.09 -3.13 13.20
C ILE A 36 -1.93 -3.47 12.26
N GLU A 37 -1.08 -4.43 12.63
CA GLU A 37 0.05 -4.88 11.81
C GLU A 37 -0.43 -5.52 10.51
N GLN A 38 -1.35 -6.49 10.58
CA GLN A 38 -1.91 -7.14 9.40
C GLN A 38 -2.68 -6.16 8.50
N ALA A 39 -3.54 -5.32 9.09
CA ALA A 39 -4.27 -4.31 8.34
C ALA A 39 -3.33 -3.32 7.65
N THR A 40 -2.24 -2.94 8.33
CA THR A 40 -1.21 -2.05 7.77
C THR A 40 -0.50 -2.72 6.61
N GLU A 41 -0.06 -3.97 6.75
CA GLU A 41 0.62 -4.69 5.66
C GLU A 41 -0.27 -4.84 4.43
N GLU A 42 -1.54 -5.23 4.62
CA GLU A 42 -2.50 -5.38 3.52
C GLU A 42 -2.81 -4.02 2.87
N TRP A 43 -3.02 -2.98 3.67
CA TRP A 43 -3.23 -1.64 3.17
C TRP A 43 -2.01 -1.13 2.37
N LEU A 44 -0.80 -1.37 2.86
CA LEU A 44 0.43 -1.01 2.16
C LEU A 44 0.59 -1.79 0.84
N ARG A 45 0.11 -3.03 0.78
CA ARG A 45 0.18 -3.86 -0.42
C ARG A 45 -0.83 -3.44 -1.49
N LEU A 46 -2.07 -3.16 -1.09
CA LEU A 46 -3.19 -2.91 -2.01
C LEU A 46 -3.41 -1.42 -2.26
N TYR A 47 -3.42 -0.60 -1.21
CA TYR A 47 -3.83 0.80 -1.26
C TYR A 47 -2.66 1.76 -1.43
N ALA A 48 -1.46 1.48 -0.88
CA ALA A 48 -0.34 2.42 -0.99
C ALA A 48 0.05 2.72 -2.45
N VAL A 49 -0.14 1.76 -3.36
CA VAL A 49 0.10 1.98 -4.80
C VAL A 49 -0.88 3.00 -5.38
N GLY A 50 -2.16 2.91 -5.02
CA GLY A 50 -3.20 3.87 -5.42
C GLY A 50 -2.99 5.23 -4.76
N TRP A 51 -2.63 5.24 -3.49
CA TRP A 51 -2.33 6.46 -2.74
C TRP A 51 -1.14 7.21 -3.33
N MET A 52 -0.05 6.50 -3.66
CA MET A 52 1.10 7.08 -4.37
C MET A 52 0.73 7.55 -5.77
N LYS A 53 -0.16 6.87 -6.50
CA LYS A 53 -0.62 7.34 -7.81
C LYS A 53 -1.28 8.71 -7.72
N TYR A 54 -2.07 8.95 -6.69
CA TYR A 54 -2.82 10.19 -6.51
C TYR A 54 -1.96 11.30 -5.90
N ASN A 55 -1.22 11.01 -4.83
CA ASN A 55 -0.43 12.00 -4.10
C ASN A 55 1.00 12.19 -4.66
N MET A 56 1.55 11.20 -5.35
CA MET A 56 2.93 11.20 -5.88
C MET A 56 3.00 10.69 -7.33
N PRO A 57 2.35 11.37 -8.28
CA PRO A 57 2.22 10.89 -9.66
C PRO A 57 3.58 10.68 -10.36
N GLU A 58 4.60 11.49 -10.05
CA GLU A 58 5.95 11.33 -10.59
C GLU A 58 6.65 10.05 -10.10
N LYS A 59 6.63 9.78 -8.79
CA LYS A 59 7.19 8.53 -8.24
C LYS A 59 6.40 7.33 -8.78
N TYR A 60 5.08 7.42 -8.88
CA TYR A 60 4.24 6.36 -9.43
C TYR A 60 4.57 6.03 -10.90
N LYS A 61 4.74 7.05 -11.76
CA LYS A 61 5.13 6.83 -13.18
C LYS A 61 6.47 6.07 -13.31
N GLN A 62 7.42 6.34 -12.43
CA GLN A 62 8.70 5.63 -12.40
C GLN A 62 8.52 4.17 -11.91
N LEU A 63 7.65 3.96 -10.93
CA LEU A 63 7.32 2.63 -10.38
C LEU A 63 6.60 1.73 -11.41
N THR A 64 5.62 2.26 -12.15
CA THR A 64 4.88 1.48 -13.16
C THR A 64 5.77 1.11 -14.34
N LYS A 65 6.65 2.01 -14.79
CA LYS A 65 7.65 1.72 -15.85
C LYS A 65 8.60 0.59 -15.46
N LYS A 66 8.98 0.48 -14.18
CA LYS A 66 9.86 -0.60 -13.68
C LYS A 66 9.13 -1.96 -13.58
N LYS A 67 7.84 -1.95 -13.23
CA LYS A 67 7.01 -3.17 -13.10
C LYS A 67 6.70 -3.82 -14.45
N THR A 68 6.43 -3.04 -15.49
CA THR A 68 6.18 -3.56 -16.85
C THR A 68 7.45 -4.17 -17.46
N LYS A 69 8.62 -3.53 -17.26
CA LYS A 69 9.91 -4.02 -17.76
C LYS A 69 10.35 -5.37 -17.16
N ARG A 70 9.91 -5.69 -15.93
CA ARG A 70 10.17 -6.98 -15.27
C ARG A 70 9.26 -8.13 -15.73
N LYS A 71 8.05 -7.85 -16.24
CA LYS A 71 7.15 -8.89 -16.78
C LYS A 71 7.50 -9.33 -18.20
N SER A 72 8.24 -8.51 -18.95
CA SER A 72 8.66 -8.83 -20.33
C SER A 72 9.92 -9.71 -20.43
N SER A 73 10.60 -10.04 -19.32
CA SER A 73 11.80 -10.89 -19.32
C SER A 73 11.56 -12.34 -18.92
N SER A 74 10.32 -12.74 -18.61
CA SER A 74 9.96 -14.13 -18.24
C SER A 74 9.28 -14.90 -19.38
N LYS A 75 9.49 -14.46 -20.63
CA LYS A 75 9.01 -15.15 -21.83
C LYS A 75 10.17 -15.28 -22.82
N LYS A 76 11.19 -16.06 -22.45
CA LYS A 76 12.16 -16.64 -23.38
C LYS A 76 12.57 -18.01 -22.87
#